data_AF-A0AAV5C252-F1
#
_entry.id   AF-A0AAV5C252-F1
#
_cell.length_a   1.000
_cell.length_b   1.000
_cell.length_c   1.000
_cell.angle_alpha   90.00
_cell.angle_beta   90.00
_cell.angle_gamma   90.00
#
_symmetry.space_group_name_H-M   'P 1'
#
loop_
_entity.id
_entity.type
_entity.pdbx_description
1 polymer ?
#
loop_
_entity_poly.entity_id
_entity_poly.type
_entity_poly.pdbx_seq_one_letter_code
_entity_poly.pdbx_strand_id
1 'polypeptide(L)'
;MRGAGGRQAVISVAGVRGDRGQEVKRVVGGWQRLRRRELPRRRCGPSWRGLGAQQSAAVPNLDMVEGVDNEKIANHLNGAVSSLGREPLKVLVQVNTSGEESKSGVDPSRCVELAKHVKLACPHLVLSGLMTIGMKHYSSTPENFEALVNCKVQVCKALGIPTEQFELSMGMSGDFEKAIEMGSTNVRIGSTIFGPREYPNKKQNP
;
A
#
# COMPACT_ATOMS: atom_id res chain seq x y z
N MET A 1 20.20 8.31 0.87
CA MET A 1 19.30 9.17 0.04
C MET A 1 17.93 9.23 0.69
N ARG A 2 17.49 10.40 1.17
CA ARG A 2 16.13 10.59 1.69
C ARG A 2 15.18 10.54 0.49
N GLY A 3 14.33 9.53 0.41
CA GLY A 3 13.28 9.47 -0.61
C GLY A 3 12.35 10.66 -0.41
N ALA A 4 12.31 11.58 -1.37
CA ALA A 4 11.33 12.66 -1.40
C ALA A 4 9.92 12.04 -1.52
N GLY A 5 9.30 11.78 -0.38
CA GLY A 5 7.95 11.21 -0.29
C GLY A 5 6.93 12.24 -0.77
N GLY A 6 6.64 12.26 -2.07
CA GLY A 6 5.54 13.06 -2.57
C GLY A 6 4.21 12.57 -1.99
N ARG A 7 3.33 13.51 -1.60
CA ARG A 7 2.02 13.20 -1.02
C ARG A 7 1.23 12.27 -1.93
N GLN A 8 0.79 11.15 -1.37
CA GLN A 8 -0.16 10.22 -1.99
C GLN A 8 -1.29 10.03 -1.00
N ALA A 9 -2.51 9.93 -1.52
CA ALA A 9 -3.66 9.53 -0.75
C ALA A 9 -4.09 8.13 -1.22
N VAL A 10 -4.42 7.27 -0.26
CA VAL A 10 -5.01 5.97 -0.54
C VAL A 10 -6.52 6.15 -0.53
N ILE A 11 -7.16 5.73 -1.62
CA ILE A 11 -8.61 5.71 -1.75
C ILE A 11 -9.02 4.24 -1.72
N SER A 12 -9.74 3.86 -0.68
CA SER A 12 -10.34 2.53 -0.60
C SER A 12 -11.65 2.51 -1.39
N VAL A 13 -11.78 1.52 -2.27
CA VAL A 13 -13.00 1.23 -3.04
C VAL A 13 -13.63 -0.10 -2.63
N ALA A 14 -13.14 -0.70 -1.54
CA ALA A 14 -13.75 -1.88 -0.95
C ALA A 14 -15.20 -1.58 -0.54
N GLY A 15 -16.15 -2.43 -0.96
CA GLY A 15 -17.57 -2.29 -0.60
C GLY A 15 -18.35 -1.18 -1.33
N VAL A 16 -17.74 -0.48 -2.28
CA VAL A 16 -18.44 0.50 -3.14
C VAL A 16 -19.39 -0.24 -4.07
N ARG A 17 -20.66 0.17 -4.09
CA ARG A 17 -21.67 -0.33 -5.03
C ARG A 17 -21.60 0.47 -6.34
N GLY A 18 -21.66 -0.20 -7.47
CA GLY A 18 -21.62 0.43 -8.80
C GLY A 18 -20.19 0.60 -9.36
N ASP A 19 -20.00 1.59 -10.23
CA ASP A 19 -18.73 1.83 -10.91
C ASP A 19 -17.67 2.41 -9.94
N ARG A 20 -16.75 1.52 -9.51
CA ARG A 20 -15.63 1.85 -8.61
C ARG A 20 -14.66 2.86 -9.22
N GLY A 21 -14.49 2.90 -10.54
CA GLY A 21 -13.64 3.88 -11.22
C GLY A 21 -14.26 5.28 -11.17
N GLN A 22 -15.57 5.39 -11.39
CA GLN A 22 -16.30 6.65 -11.21
C GLN A 22 -16.30 7.12 -9.76
N GLU A 23 -16.36 6.22 -8.77
CA GLU A 23 -16.21 6.58 -7.36
C GLU A 23 -14.87 7.27 -7.10
N VAL A 24 -13.76 6.67 -7.55
CA VAL A 24 -12.42 7.26 -7.40
C VAL A 24 -12.38 8.65 -8.05
N LYS A 25 -12.89 8.79 -9.28
CA LYS A 25 -12.94 10.11 -9.96
C LYS A 25 -13.77 11.13 -9.19
N ARG A 26 -14.90 10.71 -8.60
CA ARG A 26 -15.76 11.58 -7.79
C ARG A 26 -15.07 12.03 -6.51
N VAL A 27 -14.42 11.10 -5.80
CA VAL A 27 -13.64 11.39 -4.58
C VAL A 27 -12.48 12.33 -4.90
N VAL A 28 -11.71 12.01 -5.94
CA VAL A 28 -10.59 12.84 -6.41
C VAL A 28 -11.08 14.24 -6.82
N GLY A 29 -12.17 14.34 -7.58
CA GLY A 29 -12.76 15.62 -7.99
C GLY A 29 -13.31 16.42 -6.80
N GLY A 30 -13.89 15.75 -5.81
CA GLY A 30 -14.29 16.36 -4.54
C GLY A 30 -13.09 16.92 -3.77
N TRP A 31 -11.98 16.19 -3.73
CA TRP A 31 -10.74 16.61 -3.07
C TRP A 31 -9.98 17.70 -3.83
N GLN A 32 -10.11 17.77 -5.14
CA GLN A 32 -9.60 18.90 -5.92
C GLN A 32 -10.41 20.18 -5.63
N ARG A 33 -11.72 20.06 -5.38
CA ARG A 33 -12.62 21.18 -5.03
C ARG A 33 -12.45 21.66 -3.59
N LEU A 34 -12.33 20.74 -2.63
CA LEU A 34 -11.97 21.05 -1.25
C LEU A 34 -10.51 21.54 -1.23
N ARG A 35 -10.30 22.85 -1.05
CA ARG A 35 -8.94 23.44 -0.98
C ARG A 35 -8.05 22.58 -0.07
N ARG A 36 -6.79 22.35 -0.47
CA ARG A 36 -5.73 21.46 0.10
C ARG A 36 -5.60 21.30 1.63
N ARG A 37 -6.32 22.06 2.46
CA ARG A 37 -6.17 22.15 3.92
C ARG A 37 -7.13 21.27 4.73
N GLU A 38 -8.21 20.73 4.16
CA GLU A 38 -9.28 20.08 4.95
C GLU A 38 -9.64 18.65 4.52
N LEU A 39 -8.64 17.84 4.14
CA LEU A 39 -8.90 16.43 3.80
C LEU A 39 -9.04 15.57 5.08
N PRO A 40 -10.12 14.75 5.21
CA PRO A 40 -10.26 13.80 6.31
C PRO A 40 -9.10 12.80 6.29
N ARG A 41 -8.40 12.69 7.42
CA ARG A 41 -7.13 11.95 7.53
C ARG A 41 -7.37 10.47 7.84
N ARG A 42 -7.88 9.68 6.89
CA ARG A 42 -7.48 8.27 6.86
C ARG A 42 -6.05 8.22 6.33
N ARG A 43 -5.08 8.05 7.23
CA ARG A 43 -3.67 7.94 6.84
C ARG A 43 -3.36 6.47 6.62
N CYS A 44 -3.27 6.06 5.37
CA CYS A 44 -2.45 4.92 4.97
C CYS A 44 -1.04 5.45 4.71
N GLY A 45 -0.07 5.01 5.48
CA GLY A 45 1.32 5.44 5.33
C GLY A 45 1.96 4.78 4.10
N PRO A 46 2.72 5.51 3.27
CA PRO A 46 3.59 4.91 2.24
C PRO A 46 4.53 3.81 2.78
N SER A 47 5.12 3.03 1.88
CA SER A 47 6.23 2.14 2.25
C SER A 47 7.41 3.01 2.71
N TRP A 48 7.65 3.13 4.01
CA TRP A 48 8.61 4.10 4.51
C TRP A 48 9.90 3.43 4.96
N ARG A 49 10.94 3.53 4.13
CA ARG A 49 12.33 3.38 4.60
C ARG A 49 12.74 4.66 5.33
N GLY A 50 12.87 4.61 6.65
CA GLY A 50 13.54 5.65 7.46
C GLY A 50 12.83 6.08 8.74
N LEU A 51 11.53 5.82 8.90
CA LEU A 51 10.83 5.96 10.17
C LEU A 51 10.90 4.61 10.89
N GLY A 52 11.40 4.59 12.13
CA GLY A 52 11.42 3.37 12.93
C GLY A 52 9.99 2.86 13.18
N ALA A 53 9.82 1.54 13.33
CA ALA A 53 8.51 0.93 13.58
C ALA A 53 7.72 1.61 14.72
N GLN A 54 8.42 2.04 15.78
CA GLN A 54 7.86 2.82 16.89
C GLN A 54 7.20 4.13 16.45
N GLN A 55 7.87 4.90 15.58
CA GLN A 55 7.36 6.18 15.09
C GLN A 55 6.17 5.98 14.18
N SER A 56 6.18 4.89 13.40
CA SER A 56 5.06 4.52 12.53
C SER A 56 3.83 4.17 13.34
N ALA A 57 3.94 3.26 14.31
CA ALA A 57 2.82 2.84 15.15
C ALA A 57 2.26 3.98 16.03
N ALA A 58 3.10 4.98 16.36
CA ALA A 58 2.72 6.15 17.14
C ALA A 58 1.91 7.21 16.37
N VAL A 59 1.71 7.05 15.05
CA VAL A 59 0.91 8.00 14.26
C VAL A 59 -0.56 7.93 14.72
N PRO A 60 -1.13 9.04 15.25
CA PRO A 60 -2.53 9.06 15.65
C PRO A 60 -3.42 8.87 14.42
N ASN A 61 -4.47 8.05 14.58
CA ASN A 61 -5.41 7.68 13.52
C ASN A 61 -4.79 6.95 12.31
N LEU A 62 -3.65 6.27 12.51
CA LEU A 62 -3.12 5.33 11.51
C LEU A 62 -4.05 4.12 11.40
N ASP A 63 -4.69 3.95 10.25
CA ASP A 63 -5.60 2.81 10.03
C ASP A 63 -4.83 1.56 9.57
N MET A 64 -3.83 1.74 8.70
CA MET A 64 -3.16 0.64 8.01
C MET A 64 -1.73 0.99 7.59
N VAL A 65 -0.85 -0.01 7.60
CA VAL A 65 0.51 0.05 7.04
C VAL A 65 0.63 -0.87 5.84
N GLU A 66 0.96 -0.32 4.67
CA GLU A 66 0.94 -1.08 3.41
C GLU A 66 2.34 -1.54 2.93
N GLY A 67 3.37 -1.40 3.77
CA GLY A 67 4.78 -1.53 3.37
C GLY A 67 5.55 -2.63 4.08
N VAL A 68 4.89 -3.71 4.52
CA VAL A 68 5.58 -4.82 5.21
C VAL A 68 6.23 -5.73 4.16
N ASP A 69 7.54 -5.66 3.99
CA ASP A 69 8.26 -6.43 2.95
C ASP A 69 9.17 -7.56 3.49
N ASN A 70 9.33 -7.67 4.81
CA ASN A 70 10.10 -8.74 5.44
C ASN A 70 9.70 -8.97 6.90
N GLU A 71 10.13 -10.11 7.46
CA GLU A 71 9.81 -10.53 8.82
C GLU A 71 10.37 -9.58 9.89
N LYS A 72 11.53 -8.98 9.66
CA LYS A 72 12.14 -8.03 10.62
C LYS A 72 11.24 -6.81 10.79
N ILE A 73 10.72 -6.26 9.69
CA ILE A 73 9.77 -5.14 9.72
C ILE A 73 8.47 -5.56 10.41
N ALA A 74 7.93 -6.74 10.09
CA ALA A 74 6.73 -7.27 10.74
C ALA A 74 6.91 -7.38 12.26
N ASN A 75 8.01 -7.98 12.72
CA ASN A 75 8.31 -8.16 14.14
C ASN A 75 8.49 -6.82 14.86
N HIS A 76 9.24 -5.89 14.25
CA HIS A 76 9.43 -4.57 14.83
C HIS A 76 8.11 -3.79 14.91
N LEU A 77 7.25 -3.89 13.90
CA LEU A 77 5.94 -3.25 13.91
C LEU A 77 5.01 -3.86 14.97
N ASN A 78 5.00 -5.20 15.09
CA ASN A 78 4.25 -5.90 16.13
C ASN A 78 4.67 -5.46 17.54
N GLY A 79 5.98 -5.41 17.81
CA GLY A 79 6.52 -4.94 19.09
C GLY A 79 6.20 -3.47 19.37
N ALA A 80 6.25 -2.62 18.34
CA ALA A 80 5.90 -1.21 18.46
C ALA A 80 4.41 -1.00 18.79
N VAL A 81 3.50 -1.71 18.10
CA VAL A 81 2.05 -1.66 18.38
C VAL A 81 1.77 -2.14 19.80
N SER A 82 2.41 -3.24 20.20
CA SER A 82 2.31 -3.80 21.57
C SER A 82 2.76 -2.78 22.63
N SER A 83 3.94 -2.18 22.45
CA SER A 83 4.54 -1.25 23.41
C SER A 83 3.74 0.05 23.56
N LEU A 84 2.99 0.44 22.53
CA LEU A 84 2.12 1.62 22.56
C LEU A 84 0.73 1.32 23.11
N GLY A 85 0.42 0.06 23.46
CA GLY A 85 -0.90 -0.35 23.94
C GLY A 85 -2.01 -0.09 22.92
N ARG A 86 -1.67 -0.15 21.62
CA ARG A 86 -2.60 0.15 20.53
C ARG A 86 -3.38 -1.11 20.15
N GLU A 87 -4.62 -0.91 19.71
CA GLU A 87 -5.38 -1.96 19.02
C GLU A 87 -4.61 -2.55 17.83
N PRO A 88 -4.82 -3.85 17.51
CA PRO A 88 -4.12 -4.52 16.43
C PRO A 88 -4.15 -3.73 15.11
N LEU A 89 -2.97 -3.49 14.55
CA LEU A 89 -2.81 -2.63 13.38
C LEU A 89 -2.97 -3.44 12.10
N LYS A 90 -3.80 -2.95 11.17
CA LYS A 90 -3.93 -3.57 9.85
C LYS A 90 -2.65 -3.40 9.05
N VAL A 91 -2.24 -4.47 8.36
CA VAL A 91 -1.06 -4.46 7.50
C VAL A 91 -1.32 -5.10 6.16
N LEU A 92 -0.67 -4.56 5.12
CA LEU A 92 -0.53 -5.22 3.83
C LEU A 92 0.94 -5.61 3.62
N VAL A 93 1.14 -6.81 3.09
CA VAL A 93 2.46 -7.28 2.67
C VAL A 93 2.78 -6.68 1.31
N GLN A 94 3.92 -5.99 1.22
CA GLN A 94 4.40 -5.43 -0.04
C GLN A 94 5.14 -6.49 -0.84
N VAL A 95 4.66 -6.76 -2.06
CA VAL A 95 5.25 -7.71 -3.00
C VAL A 95 5.97 -6.97 -4.10
N ASN A 96 7.17 -7.42 -4.45
CA ASN A 96 7.92 -6.93 -5.60
C ASN A 96 7.47 -7.67 -6.86
N THR A 97 6.47 -7.13 -7.56
CA THR A 97 5.99 -7.72 -8.82
C THR A 97 6.84 -7.33 -10.04
N SER A 98 7.74 -6.36 -9.89
CA SER A 98 8.54 -5.83 -11.01
C SER A 98 9.78 -6.65 -11.34
N GLY A 99 10.20 -7.56 -10.46
CA GLY A 99 11.43 -8.36 -10.64
C GLY A 99 12.73 -7.56 -10.52
N GLU A 100 12.69 -6.25 -10.33
CA GLU A 100 13.87 -5.41 -10.13
C GLU A 100 14.39 -5.56 -8.68
N GLU A 101 15.63 -6.03 -8.49
CA GLU A 101 16.26 -6.14 -7.16
C GLU A 101 16.38 -4.79 -6.42
N SER A 102 16.38 -3.68 -7.17
CA SER A 102 16.44 -2.32 -6.61
C SER A 102 15.16 -1.89 -5.87
N LYS A 103 14.08 -2.69 -5.96
CA LYS A 103 12.76 -2.36 -5.43
C LYS A 103 12.50 -2.97 -4.06
N SER A 104 11.72 -2.24 -3.26
CA SER A 104 11.20 -2.77 -2.00
C SER A 104 10.07 -3.75 -2.28
N GLY A 105 9.96 -4.78 -1.46
CA GLY A 105 8.93 -5.80 -1.56
C GLY A 105 9.53 -7.20 -1.41
N VAL A 106 8.73 -8.09 -0.85
CA VAL A 106 9.06 -9.52 -0.81
C VAL A 106 8.96 -10.10 -2.21
N ASP A 107 9.84 -11.04 -2.54
CA ASP A 107 9.72 -11.82 -3.76
C ASP A 107 8.36 -12.56 -3.77
N PRO A 108 7.65 -12.63 -4.92
CA PRO A 108 6.40 -13.37 -5.04
C PRO A 108 6.46 -14.80 -4.49
N SER A 109 7.59 -15.50 -4.67
CA SER A 109 7.80 -16.87 -4.17
C SER A 109 7.81 -16.95 -2.63
N ARG A 110 8.22 -15.88 -1.95
CA ARG A 110 8.31 -15.80 -0.49
C ARG A 110 7.12 -15.07 0.15
N CYS A 111 6.17 -14.59 -0.66
CA CYS A 111 5.00 -13.88 -0.19
C CYS A 111 4.16 -14.71 0.79
N VAL A 112 3.97 -16.00 0.50
CA VAL A 112 3.19 -16.91 1.36
C VAL A 112 3.86 -17.12 2.71
N GLU A 113 5.19 -17.27 2.75
CA GLU A 113 5.95 -17.43 3.99
C GLU A 113 5.83 -16.19 4.87
N LEU A 114 6.04 -15.00 4.29
CA LEU A 114 5.92 -13.75 5.02
C LEU A 114 4.49 -13.52 5.53
N ALA A 115 3.47 -13.82 4.73
CA ALA A 115 2.07 -13.72 5.14
C ALA A 115 1.75 -14.66 6.31
N LYS A 116 2.24 -15.91 6.28
CA LYS A 116 2.15 -16.85 7.41
C LYS A 116 2.82 -16.31 8.65
N HIS A 117 4.03 -15.77 8.52
CA HIS A 117 4.75 -15.16 9.63
C HIS A 117 3.95 -14.03 10.27
N VAL A 118 3.44 -13.09 9.46
CA VAL A 118 2.60 -11.98 9.97
C VAL A 118 1.36 -12.52 10.68
N LYS A 119 0.66 -13.51 10.10
CA LYS A 119 -0.59 -14.04 10.66
C LYS A 119 -0.38 -14.84 11.95
N LEU A 120 0.71 -15.59 12.06
CA LEU A 120 0.93 -16.56 13.14
C LEU A 120 1.83 -16.02 14.25
N ALA A 121 2.83 -15.21 13.92
CA ALA A 121 3.84 -14.74 14.87
C ALA A 121 3.62 -13.29 15.34
N CYS A 122 2.72 -12.52 14.71
CA CYS A 122 2.48 -11.11 15.03
C CYS A 122 1.05 -10.87 15.53
N PRO A 123 0.74 -11.14 16.82
CA PRO A 123 -0.62 -11.03 17.36
C PRO A 123 -1.19 -9.60 17.39
N HIS A 124 -0.33 -8.58 17.37
CA HIS A 124 -0.74 -7.18 17.34
C HIS A 124 -0.88 -6.63 15.91
N LEU A 125 -0.74 -7.49 14.89
CA LEU A 125 -0.94 -7.13 13.49
C LEU A 125 -2.10 -7.92 12.90
N VAL A 126 -2.87 -7.25 12.03
CA VAL A 126 -3.96 -7.87 11.28
C VAL A 126 -3.57 -7.89 9.80
N LEU A 127 -3.13 -9.06 9.32
CA LEU A 127 -2.88 -9.27 7.90
C LEU A 127 -4.19 -9.07 7.12
N SER A 128 -4.27 -7.96 6.39
CA SER A 128 -5.49 -7.53 5.70
C SER A 128 -5.40 -7.70 4.19
N GLY A 129 -4.22 -7.91 3.62
CA GLY A 129 -4.05 -8.02 2.18
C GLY A 129 -2.62 -7.88 1.67
N LEU A 130 -2.48 -7.64 0.37
CA LEU A 130 -1.20 -7.40 -0.31
C LEU A 130 -1.14 -6.02 -0.96
N MET A 131 0.08 -5.54 -1.20
CA MET A 131 0.36 -4.29 -1.87
C MET A 131 1.47 -4.48 -2.91
N THR A 132 1.37 -3.83 -4.07
CA THR A 132 2.53 -3.67 -4.98
C THR A 132 2.67 -2.24 -5.44
N ILE A 133 3.89 -1.75 -5.58
CA ILE A 133 4.15 -0.45 -6.21
C ILE A 133 4.13 -0.57 -7.75
N GLY A 134 4.43 -1.74 -8.30
CA GLY A 134 4.61 -1.94 -9.75
C GLY A 134 5.90 -1.28 -10.30
N MET A 135 6.01 -1.22 -11.63
CA MET A 135 7.14 -0.63 -12.33
C MET A 135 7.12 0.91 -12.33
N LYS A 136 8.30 1.55 -12.34
CA LYS A 136 8.46 3.01 -12.16
C LYS A 136 8.08 3.84 -13.38
N HIS A 137 8.10 3.22 -14.56
CA HIS A 137 7.90 3.90 -15.83
C HIS A 137 6.50 3.56 -16.34
N TYR A 138 5.54 4.41 -15.95
CA TYR A 138 4.22 4.61 -16.54
C TYR A 138 3.53 3.36 -17.12
N SER A 139 2.44 2.98 -16.45
CA SER A 139 1.71 1.71 -16.57
C SER A 139 2.41 0.57 -15.85
N SER A 140 1.90 0.24 -14.65
CA SER A 140 2.05 -1.13 -14.19
C SER A 140 1.44 -1.99 -15.29
N THR A 141 2.27 -2.78 -15.95
CA THR A 141 1.80 -3.65 -17.01
C THR A 141 0.79 -4.64 -16.40
N PRO A 142 -0.20 -5.15 -17.17
CA PRO A 142 -1.19 -6.10 -16.64
C PRO A 142 -0.59 -7.26 -15.84
N GLU A 143 0.60 -7.72 -16.25
CA GLU A 143 1.36 -8.80 -15.62
C GLU A 143 1.74 -8.49 -14.17
N ASN A 144 2.00 -7.23 -13.83
CA ASN A 144 2.28 -6.83 -12.44
C ASN A 144 1.05 -6.99 -11.54
N PHE A 145 -0.13 -6.65 -12.04
CA PHE A 145 -1.38 -6.82 -11.31
C PHE A 145 -1.74 -8.31 -11.21
N GLU A 146 -1.59 -9.06 -12.29
CA GLU A 146 -1.79 -10.51 -12.30
C GLU A 146 -0.87 -11.23 -11.31
N ALA A 147 0.40 -10.85 -11.24
CA ALA A 147 1.34 -11.41 -10.27
C ALA A 147 0.86 -11.19 -8.82
N LEU A 148 0.34 -9.99 -8.50
CA LEU A 148 -0.19 -9.71 -7.17
C LEU A 148 -1.48 -10.49 -6.88
N VAL A 149 -2.38 -10.59 -7.86
CA VAL A 149 -3.61 -11.38 -7.75
C VAL A 149 -3.30 -12.86 -7.52
N ASN A 150 -2.32 -13.41 -8.25
CA ASN A 150 -1.85 -14.78 -8.06
C ASN A 150 -1.26 -14.98 -6.66
N CYS A 151 -0.45 -14.04 -6.16
CA CYS A 151 0.05 -14.07 -4.79
C CYS A 151 -1.09 -14.08 -3.77
N LYS A 152 -2.13 -13.26 -3.98
CA LYS A 152 -3.32 -13.24 -3.12
C LYS A 152 -4.00 -14.60 -3.07
N VAL A 153 -4.21 -15.24 -4.22
CA VAL A 153 -4.83 -16.59 -4.27
C VAL A 153 -3.99 -17.60 -3.48
N GLN A 154 -2.67 -17.60 -3.67
CA GLN A 154 -1.78 -18.53 -2.96
C GLN A 154 -1.78 -18.28 -1.44
N VAL A 155 -1.71 -17.01 -1.01
CA VAL A 155 -1.75 -16.63 0.41
C VAL A 155 -3.10 -17.01 1.03
N CYS A 156 -4.21 -16.67 0.37
CA CYS A 156 -5.56 -16.98 0.85
C CYS A 156 -5.75 -18.49 0.99
N LYS A 157 -5.34 -19.28 -0.01
CA LYS A 157 -5.37 -20.74 0.03
C LYS A 157 -4.52 -21.29 1.18
N ALA A 158 -3.31 -20.79 1.36
CA ALA A 158 -2.40 -21.28 2.39
C ALA A 158 -2.82 -20.92 3.82
N LEU A 159 -3.60 -19.85 4.00
CA LEU A 159 -4.09 -19.38 5.29
C LEU A 159 -5.56 -19.70 5.56
N GLY A 160 -6.28 -20.29 4.60
CA GLY A 160 -7.72 -20.55 4.70
C GLY A 160 -8.57 -19.28 4.79
N ILE A 161 -8.10 -18.17 4.20
CA ILE A 161 -8.80 -16.88 4.21
C ILE A 161 -9.62 -16.75 2.91
N PRO A 162 -10.91 -16.37 2.98
CA PRO A 162 -11.70 -16.07 1.78
C PRO A 162 -11.09 -14.92 0.98
N THR A 163 -10.96 -15.09 -0.33
CA THR A 163 -10.35 -14.09 -1.22
C THR A 163 -11.08 -12.74 -1.19
N GLU A 164 -12.36 -12.75 -0.89
CA GLU A 164 -13.24 -11.56 -0.84
C GLU A 164 -12.91 -10.67 0.36
N GLN A 165 -12.33 -11.26 1.42
CA GLN A 165 -11.94 -10.57 2.64
C GLN A 165 -10.49 -10.08 2.61
N PHE A 166 -9.76 -10.35 1.53
CA PHE A 166 -8.34 -10.02 1.39
C PHE A 166 -8.13 -8.85 0.43
N GLU A 167 -7.58 -7.75 0.95
CA GLU A 167 -7.42 -6.51 0.22
C GLU A 167 -6.25 -6.55 -0.77
N LEU A 168 -6.37 -5.79 -1.86
CA LEU A 168 -5.30 -5.54 -2.83
C LEU A 168 -5.09 -4.04 -2.95
N SER A 169 -3.91 -3.56 -2.56
CA SER A 169 -3.47 -2.20 -2.83
C SER A 169 -2.59 -2.17 -4.07
N MET A 170 -3.16 -1.77 -5.19
CA MET A 170 -2.46 -1.62 -6.47
C MET A 170 -3.16 -0.57 -7.34
N GLY A 171 -2.39 0.08 -8.22
CA GLY A 171 -2.87 1.18 -9.03
C GLY A 171 -2.54 2.55 -8.44
N MET A 172 -2.03 3.41 -9.31
CA MET A 172 -1.65 4.80 -9.08
C MET A 172 -2.46 5.73 -9.99
N SER A 173 -2.19 7.04 -9.91
CA SER A 173 -2.86 8.08 -10.71
C SER A 173 -3.06 7.75 -12.19
N GLY A 174 -2.15 6.99 -12.82
CA GLY A 174 -2.18 6.70 -14.26
C GLY A 174 -2.74 5.34 -14.67
N ASP A 175 -2.98 4.43 -13.72
CA ASP A 175 -3.37 3.04 -14.00
C ASP A 175 -4.43 2.49 -13.01
N PHE A 176 -5.03 3.36 -12.19
CA PHE A 176 -6.03 2.95 -11.19
C PHE A 176 -7.29 2.31 -11.80
N GLU A 177 -7.73 2.73 -12.99
CA GLU A 177 -8.89 2.13 -13.66
C GLU A 177 -8.63 0.66 -13.97
N LYS A 178 -7.46 0.39 -14.59
CA LYS A 178 -7.06 -0.98 -14.89
C LYS A 178 -6.85 -1.80 -13.63
N ALA A 179 -6.26 -1.21 -12.59
CA ALA A 179 -6.08 -1.87 -11.31
C ALA A 179 -7.43 -2.29 -10.68
N ILE A 180 -8.47 -1.46 -10.78
CA ILE A 180 -9.83 -1.76 -10.29
C ILE A 180 -10.46 -2.91 -11.07
N GLU A 181 -10.33 -2.93 -12.40
CA GLU A 181 -10.76 -4.05 -13.26
C GLU A 181 -10.10 -5.37 -12.82
N MET A 182 -8.81 -5.32 -12.48
CA MET A 182 -8.03 -6.47 -12.01
C MET A 182 -8.28 -6.82 -10.53
N GLY A 183 -9.24 -6.17 -9.87
CA GLY A 183 -9.66 -6.52 -8.50
C GLY A 183 -8.98 -5.72 -7.38
N SER A 184 -8.35 -4.58 -7.68
CA SER A 184 -7.83 -3.66 -6.66
C SER A 184 -8.95 -3.18 -5.73
N THR A 185 -8.66 -3.18 -4.43
CA THR A 185 -9.56 -2.65 -3.39
C THR A 185 -9.08 -1.29 -2.88
N ASN A 186 -7.80 -0.95 -3.08
CA ASN A 186 -7.20 0.31 -2.66
C ASN A 186 -6.31 0.88 -3.77
N VAL A 187 -6.52 2.14 -4.16
CA VAL A 187 -5.73 2.83 -5.18
C VAL A 187 -5.01 4.04 -4.60
N ARG A 188 -3.80 4.33 -5.09
CA ARG A 188 -2.90 5.36 -4.57
C ARG A 188 -2.81 6.56 -5.51
N ILE A 189 -3.62 7.58 -5.26
CA ILE A 189 -3.67 8.77 -6.11
C ILE A 189 -2.82 9.89 -5.50
N GLY A 190 -1.84 10.38 -6.28
CA GLY A 190 -0.91 11.41 -5.84
C GLY A 190 -0.97 12.63 -6.73
N SER A 191 -0.32 12.54 -7.90
CA SER A 191 -0.20 13.63 -8.87
C SER A 191 -1.54 14.25 -9.29
N THR A 192 -2.58 13.44 -9.46
CA THR A 192 -3.92 13.92 -9.83
C THR A 192 -4.54 14.81 -8.75
N ILE A 193 -4.27 14.55 -7.46
CA ILE A 193 -4.82 15.34 -6.35
C ILE A 193 -3.91 16.52 -6.00
N PHE A 194 -2.59 16.28 -5.92
CA PHE A 194 -1.64 17.24 -5.35
C PHE A 194 -0.86 18.03 -6.40
N GLY A 195 -1.01 17.71 -7.68
CA GLY A 195 -0.19 18.25 -8.77
C GLY A 195 1.14 17.51 -8.96
N PRO A 196 1.95 17.91 -9.96
CA PRO A 196 3.23 17.28 -10.24
C PRO A 196 4.17 17.37 -9.03
N ARG A 197 5.02 16.35 -8.87
CA ARG A 197 6.07 16.37 -7.84
C ARG A 197 7.17 17.31 -8.31
N GLU A 198 7.47 18.32 -7.51
CA GLU A 198 8.70 19.09 -7.65
C GLU A 198 9.86 18.22 -7.17
N TYR A 199 10.64 17.71 -8.12
CA TYR A 199 11.93 17.12 -7.79
C TYR A 199 12.92 18.27 -7.65
N PRO A 200 13.60 18.45 -6.50
CA PRO A 200 14.67 19.43 -6.42
C PRO A 200 15.67 19.11 -7.52
N ASN A 201 15.85 20.06 -8.43
CA ASN A 201 16.71 19.92 -9.59
C ASN A 201 18.09 19.48 -9.08
N LYS A 202 18.60 18.33 -9.56
CA LYS A 202 20.00 17.96 -9.30
C LYS A 202 20.81 19.13 -9.85
N LYS A 203 21.45 19.91 -8.98
CA LYS A 203 22.56 20.76 -9.40
C LYS A 203 23.53 19.80 -10.09
N GLN A 204 23.60 19.90 -11.41
CA GLN A 204 24.74 19.39 -12.15
C GLN A 204 25.90 20.23 -11.61
N ASN A 205 26.71 19.64 -10.73
CA ASN A 205 27.97 20.28 -10.41
C ASN A 205 28.81 20.25 -11.69
N PRO A 206 29.33 21.41 -12.14
CA PRO A 206 30.21 21.48 -13.30
C PRO A 206 31.49 20.67 -13.10
#